data_AF-A0A9E2CMQ5-F1
#
_entry.id   AF-A0A9E2CMQ5-F1
#
_cell.length_a   1.000
_cell.length_b   1.000
_cell.length_c   1.000
_cell.angle_alpha   90.00
_cell.angle_beta   90.00
_cell.angle_gamma   90.00
#
_symmetry.space_group_name_H-M   'P 1'
#
loop_
_entity.id
_entity.type
_entity.pdbx_description
1 polymer ?
#
loop_
_entity_poly.entity_id
_entity_poly.type
_entity_poly.pdbx_seq_one_letter_code
_entity_poly.pdbx_strand_id
1 'polypeptide(L)' 'MNTSPTPEPPPKSPASNSLWATVCSVAASFFGVQTAKNRQRDFTQGKAAHFIVIGVVMTLLLVVGLVMIVRLVLRQAGV' A
#
# COMPACT_ATOMS: atom_id res chain seq x y z
N MET A 1 -31.18 -39.83 9.22
CA MET A 1 -30.05 -39.26 8.44
C MET A 1 -29.81 -37.85 8.95
N ASN A 2 -28.72 -37.63 9.69
CA ASN A 2 -28.38 -36.32 10.25
C ASN A 2 -27.36 -35.65 9.32
N THR A 3 -27.76 -34.58 8.63
CA THR A 3 -26.85 -33.75 7.82
C THR A 3 -26.72 -32.38 8.47
N SER A 4 -25.88 -32.30 9.52
CA SER A 4 -25.42 -31.01 10.03
C SER A 4 -24.25 -30.54 9.16
N PRO A 5 -24.25 -29.31 8.60
CA PRO A 5 -23.11 -28.81 7.86
C PRO A 5 -21.94 -28.61 8.83
N THR A 6 -20.86 -29.35 8.61
CA THR A 6 -19.59 -29.19 9.32
C THR A 6 -19.13 -27.73 9.21
N PRO A 7 -18.79 -27.04 10.31
CA PRO A 7 -18.19 -25.71 10.24
C PRO A 7 -16.85 -25.80 9.49
N GLU A 8 -16.75 -25.20 8.32
CA GLU A 8 -15.47 -25.13 7.62
C GLU A 8 -14.49 -24.28 8.46
N PRO A 9 -13.26 -24.77 8.69
CA PRO A 9 -12.27 -24.02 9.44
C PRO A 9 -11.91 -22.72 8.69
N PRO A 10 -11.62 -21.62 9.41
CA PRO A 10 -11.23 -20.36 8.80
C PRO A 10 -10.02 -20.56 7.86
N PRO A 11 -9.94 -19.84 6.73
CA PRO A 11 -8.89 -20.03 5.74
C PRO A 11 -7.51 -19.89 6.40
N LYS A 12 -6.73 -20.98 6.35
CA LYS A 12 -5.35 -21.04 6.86
C LYS A 12 -4.52 -19.99 6.11
N SER A 13 -4.12 -18.94 6.82
CA SER A 13 -3.10 -18.01 6.32
C SER A 13 -1.82 -18.82 6.09
N PRO A 14 -1.25 -18.84 4.87
CA PRO A 14 -0.05 -19.62 4.60
C PRO A 14 1.09 -19.02 5.43
N ALA A 15 1.55 -19.79 6.40
CA ALA A 15 2.80 -19.54 7.10
C ALA A 15 3.96 -19.84 6.15
N SER A 16 4.29 -18.90 5.27
CA SER A 16 5.62 -18.83 4.66
C SER A 16 5.94 -17.36 4.36
N ASN A 17 6.80 -16.81 5.21
CA ASN A 17 7.47 -15.52 5.05
C ASN A 17 6.52 -14.30 5.05
N SER A 18 5.92 -13.99 6.21
CA SER A 18 5.15 -12.75 6.43
C SER A 18 5.89 -11.49 5.95
N LEU A 19 7.23 -11.46 6.08
CA LEU A 19 8.07 -10.38 5.54
C LEU A 19 7.99 -10.28 4.02
N TRP A 20 8.03 -11.41 3.30
CA TRP A 20 7.90 -11.44 1.85
C TRP A 20 6.51 -11.02 1.39
N ALA A 21 5.47 -11.51 2.09
CA ALA A 21 4.09 -11.08 1.84
C ALA A 21 3.91 -9.57 2.07
N THR A 22 4.58 -9.01 3.09
CA THR A 22 4.57 -7.58 3.39
C THR A 22 5.27 -6.78 2.30
N VAL A 23 6.45 -7.21 1.84
CA VAL A 23 7.18 -6.56 0.74
C VAL A 23 6.37 -6.58 -0.56
N CYS A 24 5.79 -7.73 -0.92
CA CYS A 24 4.91 -7.84 -2.10
C CYS A 24 3.66 -6.95 -1.98
N SER A 25 3.07 -6.86 -0.78
CA SER A 25 1.93 -5.99 -0.50
C SER A 25 2.29 -4.50 -0.65
N VAL A 26 3.45 -4.09 -0.11
CA VAL A 26 3.98 -2.73 -0.25
C VAL A 26 4.25 -2.43 -1.73
N ALA A 27 4.93 -3.33 -2.45
CA ALA A 27 5.18 -3.18 -3.89
C ALA A 27 3.87 -3.03 -4.69
N ALA A 28 2.87 -3.89 -4.45
CA ALA A 28 1.57 -3.81 -5.12
C ALA A 28 0.82 -2.49 -4.82
N SER A 29 1.00 -1.91 -3.62
CA SER A 29 0.43 -0.61 -3.26
C SER A 29 1.08 0.56 -4.02
N PHE A 30 2.38 0.49 -4.31
CA PHE A 30 3.07 1.46 -5.18
C PHE A 30 2.61 1.35 -6.64
N PHE A 31 2.23 0.15 -7.10
CA PHE A 31 1.63 -0.07 -8.42
C PHE A 31 0.13 0.28 -8.50
N GLY A 32 -0.50 0.74 -7.42
CA GLY A 32 -1.91 1.15 -7.40
C GLY A 32 -2.91 0.00 -7.27
N VAL A 33 -2.45 -1.24 -7.00
CA VAL A 33 -3.31 -2.41 -6.79
C VAL A 33 -3.78 -2.46 -5.33
N GLN A 34 -4.42 -1.38 -4.89
CA GLN A 34 -5.00 -1.32 -3.55
C GLN A 34 -6.31 -2.13 -3.54
N THR A 35 -6.22 -3.37 -3.04
CA THR A 35 -7.34 -4.31 -2.92
C THR A 35 -8.58 -3.66 -2.30
N ALA A 36 -9.76 -3.92 -2.87
CA ALA A 36 -11.06 -3.33 -2.47
C ALA A 36 -11.37 -3.48 -0.97
N LYS A 37 -10.87 -4.54 -0.33
CA LYS A 37 -10.97 -4.77 1.13
C LYS A 37 -10.29 -3.67 1.96
N ASN A 38 -9.14 -3.15 1.52
CA ASN A 38 -8.45 -2.06 2.21
C ASN A 38 -9.26 -0.76 2.06
N ARG A 39 -9.71 -0.49 0.83
CA ARG A 39 -10.54 0.64 0.47
C ARG A 39 -11.87 0.70 1.26
N GLN A 40 -12.56 -0.43 1.42
CA GLN A 40 -13.84 -0.49 2.12
C GLN A 40 -13.68 -0.26 3.64
N ARG A 41 -12.59 -0.76 4.23
CA ARG A 41 -12.24 -0.46 5.63
C ARG A 41 -11.88 1.01 5.82
N ASP A 42 -11.11 1.55 4.88
CA ASP A 42 -10.66 2.95 4.87
C ASP A 42 -11.84 3.92 4.69
N PHE A 43 -12.87 3.54 3.91
CA PHE A 43 -14.11 4.31 3.76
C PHE A 43 -15.10 4.19 4.93
N THR A 44 -15.03 3.10 5.70
CA THR A 44 -15.97 2.87 6.81
C THR A 44 -15.46 3.48 8.13
N GLN A 45 -14.14 3.61 8.30
CA GLN A 45 -13.55 4.10 9.56
C GLN A 45 -12.82 5.45 9.47
N GLY A 46 -12.53 5.97 8.26
CA GLY A 46 -11.83 7.24 8.08
C GLY A 46 -12.50 8.15 7.06
N LYS A 47 -12.64 9.45 7.40
CA LYS A 47 -13.06 10.48 6.43
C LYS A 47 -12.08 10.45 5.25
N ALA A 48 -12.57 10.23 4.03
CA ALA A 48 -11.80 10.18 2.78
C ALA A 48 -10.78 11.34 2.63
N ALA A 49 -11.07 12.48 3.24
CA ALA A 49 -10.16 13.61 3.36
C ALA A 49 -8.75 13.24 3.89
N HIS A 50 -8.64 12.34 4.87
CA HIS A 50 -7.34 11.99 5.45
C HIS A 50 -6.45 11.21 4.46
N PHE A 51 -7.05 10.31 3.68
CA PHE A 51 -6.36 9.60 2.60
C PHE A 51 -5.87 10.52 1.50
N ILE A 52 -6.70 11.50 1.11
CA ILE A 52 -6.34 12.50 0.10
C ILE A 52 -5.17 13.36 0.61
N VAL A 53 -5.23 13.84 1.86
CA VAL A 53 -4.16 14.64 2.45
C VAL A 53 -2.84 13.87 2.49
N ILE A 54 -2.85 12.62 2.97
CA ILE A 54 -1.64 11.78 3.01
C ILE A 54 -1.10 11.52 1.61
N GLY A 55 -1.99 11.24 0.64
CA GLY A 55 -1.61 11.04 -0.76
C GLY A 55 -0.92 12.27 -1.35
N VAL A 56 -1.51 13.46 -1.16
CA VAL A 56 -0.92 14.73 -1.62
C VAL A 56 0.44 14.99 -0.97
N VAL A 57 0.57 14.77 0.34
CA VAL A 57 1.85 14.95 1.05
C VAL A 57 2.91 13.99 0.50
N MET A 58 2.58 12.72 0.27
CA MET A 58 3.48 11.74 -0.34
C MET A 58 3.90 12.13 -1.76
N THR A 59 2.96 12.60 -2.58
CA THR A 59 3.28 13.07 -3.94
C THR A 59 4.21 14.29 -3.90
N LEU A 60 3.96 15.26 -3.02
CA LEU A 60 4.83 16.43 -2.86
C LEU A 60 6.25 16.04 -2.44
N LEU A 61 6.38 15.11 -1.48
CA LEU A 61 7.68 14.59 -1.05
C LEU A 61 8.44 13.92 -2.21
N LEU A 62 7.75 13.14 -3.03
CA LEU A 62 8.34 12.51 -4.22
C LEU A 62 8.86 13.56 -5.20
N VAL A 63 8.06 14.58 -5.51
CA VAL A 63 8.45 15.67 -6.43
C VAL A 63 9.66 16.42 -5.88
N VAL A 64 9.65 16.78 -4.60
CA VAL A 64 10.80 17.44 -3.95
C VAL A 64 12.04 16.56 -4.00
N GLY A 65 11.91 15.26 -3.75
CA GLY A 65 13.01 14.30 -3.87
C GLY A 65 13.60 14.26 -5.28
N LEU A 66 12.76 14.19 -6.31
CA LEU A 66 13.20 14.23 -7.71
C LEU A 66 13.92 15.54 -8.05
N VAL A 67 13.38 16.68 -7.61
CA VAL A 67 14.02 17.99 -7.83
C VAL A 67 15.38 18.07 -7.14
N MET A 68 15.50 17.55 -5.92
CA MET A 68 16.76 17.48 -5.18
C MET A 68 17.79 16.63 -5.93
N ILE A 69 17.39 15.45 -6.42
CA ILE A 69 18.26 14.57 -7.21
C ILE A 69 18.72 15.28 -8.49
N VAL A 70 17.80 15.89 -9.24
CA VAL A 70 18.13 16.63 -10.47
C VAL A 70 19.11 17.76 -10.17
N ARG A 71 18.88 18.54 -9.12
CA ARG A 71 19.80 19.62 -8.73
C ARG A 71 21.18 19.10 -8.32
N LEU A 72 21.23 17.96 -7.64
CA LEU A 72 22.50 17.34 -7.27
C LEU A 72 23.27 16.89 -8.51
N VAL A 73 22.57 16.26 -9.47
CA VAL A 73 23.16 15.81 -10.73
C VAL A 73 23.63 17.00 -11.57
N LEU A 74 22.85 18.08 -11.69
CA LEU A 74 23.26 19.29 -12.42
C LEU A 74 24.51 19.92 -11.80
N ARG A 75 24.56 20.02 -10.46
CA ARG A 75 25.76 20.49 -9.74
C ARG A 75 26.98 19.60 -10.01
N GLN A 76 26.79 18.28 -10.08
CA GLN A 76 27.88 17.34 -10.42
C GLN A 76 28.29 17.43 -11.90
N ALA A 77 27.33 17.70 -12.79
CA ALA A 77 27.56 17.89 -14.22
C ALA A 77 28.19 19.25 -14.57
N GLY A 78 28.27 20.17 -13.59
CA GLY A 78 28.88 21.49 -13.78
C GLY A 78 28.02 22.48 -14.56
N VAL A 79 26.70 22.27 -14.61
CA VAL A 79 25.70 23.18 -15.21
C VAL A 79 24.96 23.94 -14.12
#